data_AF-A0A7S1GGX2-F1
#
_entry.id   AF-A0A7S1GGX2-F1
#
_cell.length_a   1.000
_cell.length_b   1.000
_cell.length_c   1.000
_cell.angle_alpha   90.00
_cell.angle_beta   90.00
_cell.angle_gamma   90.00
#
_symmetry.space_group_name_H-M   'P 1'
#
loop_
_entity.id
_entity.type
_entity.pdbx_description
1 polymer ?
#
loop_
_entity_poly.entity_id
_entity_poly.type
_entity_poly.pdbx_seq_one_letter_code
_entity_poly.pdbx_strand_id
1 'polypeptide(L)'
;QALFNIPSGHQKLVVDSVVWAMKHTERNISDTGLNILHELLNNVAKTPDIAQGFYQQYLLALIQDVFAVMTDRLHKSGFKMHATLLRQMFHLVQMNQVTVPLFDPANAPAGQTNPSFLREHISNLLIQSFPNLTKSQVSKFVDGMFDLNMDLPSFKTHLRDFLIQLKEFSTEDNSGLFGEEQDAQQRQQLEAQQAYRSAVPGLMKPSEIIDDDL
;
A
#
# COMPACT_ATOMS: atom_id res chain seq x y z
N GLN A 1 19.79 -3.65 -9.35
CA GLN A 1 20.47 -4.63 -10.22
C GLN A 1 20.92 -5.89 -9.46
N ALA A 2 21.51 -5.80 -8.25
CA ALA A 2 22.01 -6.98 -7.54
C ALA A 2 20.98 -8.12 -7.31
N LEU A 3 19.72 -7.81 -6.97
CA LEU A 3 18.67 -8.82 -6.77
C LEU A 3 18.37 -9.64 -8.04
N PHE A 4 18.53 -9.07 -9.23
CA PHE A 4 18.26 -9.78 -10.47
C PHE A 4 19.45 -10.61 -10.97
N ASN A 5 20.61 -10.43 -10.33
CA ASN A 5 21.84 -11.16 -10.67
C ASN A 5 22.00 -12.45 -9.86
N ILE A 6 21.15 -12.70 -8.85
CA ILE A 6 21.16 -13.95 -8.08
C ILE A 6 20.19 -14.98 -8.70
N PRO A 7 20.40 -16.29 -8.48
CA PRO A 7 19.54 -17.33 -9.03
C PRO A 7 18.06 -17.17 -8.61
N SER A 8 17.12 -17.58 -9.47
CA SER A 8 15.67 -17.45 -9.24
C SER A 8 15.19 -18.02 -7.90
N GLY A 9 15.75 -19.14 -7.46
CA GLY A 9 15.47 -19.71 -6.14
C GLY A 9 15.80 -18.76 -4.98
N HIS A 10 16.90 -18.02 -5.07
CA HIS A 10 17.28 -17.03 -4.05
C HIS A 10 16.41 -15.77 -4.14
N GLN A 11 16.02 -15.35 -5.35
CA GLN A 11 15.06 -14.25 -5.53
C GLN A 11 13.74 -14.57 -4.83
N LYS A 12 13.24 -15.80 -4.98
CA LYS A 12 12.03 -16.26 -4.28
C LYS A 12 12.19 -16.17 -2.76
N LEU A 13 13.32 -16.63 -2.20
CA LEU A 13 13.55 -16.55 -0.75
C LEU A 13 13.56 -15.11 -0.22
N VAL A 14 14.09 -14.17 -0.99
CA VAL A 14 14.04 -12.73 -0.64
C VAL A 14 12.59 -12.26 -0.58
N VAL A 15 11.79 -12.53 -1.62
CA VAL A 15 10.37 -12.13 -1.68
C VAL A 15 9.57 -12.80 -0.56
N ASP A 16 9.76 -14.10 -0.33
CA ASP A 16 9.09 -14.84 0.73
C ASP A 16 9.42 -14.27 2.12
N SER A 17 10.66 -13.86 2.35
CA SER A 17 11.09 -13.24 3.62
C SER A 17 10.43 -11.89 3.86
N VAL A 18 10.26 -11.10 2.80
CA VAL A 18 9.55 -9.81 2.86
C VAL A 18 8.06 -10.03 3.16
N VAL A 19 7.44 -11.00 2.47
CA VAL A 19 6.03 -11.39 2.71
C VAL A 19 5.82 -11.91 4.13
N TRP A 20 6.77 -12.69 4.65
CA TRP A 20 6.73 -13.15 6.03
C TRP A 20 6.82 -11.98 7.02
N ALA A 21 7.76 -11.05 6.80
CA ALA A 21 7.96 -9.90 7.67
C ALA A 21 6.70 -9.02 7.73
N MET A 22 6.08 -8.69 6.60
CA MET A 22 4.87 -7.86 6.60
C MET A 22 3.67 -8.52 7.28
N LYS A 23 3.61 -9.86 7.30
CA LYS A 23 2.57 -10.65 8.00
C LYS A 23 2.84 -10.82 9.49
N HIS A 24 3.99 -10.36 9.99
CA HIS A 24 4.38 -10.54 11.38
C HIS A 24 3.44 -9.78 12.35
N THR A 25 3.24 -10.31 13.56
CA THR A 25 2.39 -9.69 14.59
C THR A 25 3.07 -8.51 15.28
N GLU A 26 4.39 -8.60 15.51
CA GLU A 26 5.20 -7.48 15.98
C GLU A 26 5.21 -6.33 14.95
N ARG A 27 4.64 -5.19 15.37
CA ARG A 27 4.47 -3.99 14.53
C ARG A 27 5.75 -3.56 13.83
N ASN A 28 6.86 -3.46 14.57
CA ASN A 28 8.13 -2.99 14.01
C ASN A 28 8.64 -3.89 12.87
N ILE A 29 8.40 -5.20 12.98
CA ILE A 29 8.80 -6.17 11.95
C ILE A 29 7.87 -6.03 10.74
N SER A 30 6.56 -5.91 10.97
CA SER A 30 5.58 -5.69 9.90
C SER A 30 5.86 -4.40 9.12
N ASP A 31 6.04 -3.28 9.83
CA ASP A 31 6.36 -1.98 9.24
C ASP A 31 7.68 -2.04 8.43
N THR A 32 8.69 -2.72 8.96
CA THR A 32 9.96 -2.94 8.24
C THR A 32 9.75 -3.75 6.96
N GLY A 33 8.95 -4.83 7.02
CA GLY A 33 8.61 -5.64 5.85
C GLY A 33 7.91 -4.83 4.76
N LEU A 34 6.96 -3.97 5.14
CA LEU A 34 6.24 -3.10 4.22
C LEU A 34 7.16 -2.06 3.56
N ASN A 35 8.07 -1.46 4.33
CA ASN A 35 9.06 -0.53 3.80
C ASN A 35 10.02 -1.20 2.81
N ILE A 36 10.53 -2.39 3.14
CA ILE A 36 11.40 -3.17 2.25
C ILE A 36 10.66 -3.52 0.96
N LEU A 37 9.38 -3.92 1.04
CA LEU A 37 8.57 -4.21 -0.15
C LEU A 37 8.42 -2.97 -1.05
N HIS A 38 8.16 -1.81 -0.45
CA HIS A 38 8.03 -0.56 -1.19
C HIS A 38 9.35 -0.18 -1.89
N GLU A 39 10.49 -0.28 -1.21
CA GLU A 39 11.80 -0.06 -1.80
C GLU A 39 12.13 -1.07 -2.91
N LEU A 40 11.78 -2.34 -2.70
CA LEU A 40 11.94 -3.40 -3.69
C LEU A 40 11.18 -3.06 -4.98
N LEU A 41 9.90 -2.72 -4.89
CA LEU A 41 9.07 -2.34 -6.05
C LEU A 41 9.64 -1.11 -6.77
N ASN A 42 10.06 -0.08 -6.01
CA ASN A 42 10.68 1.11 -6.58
C ASN A 42 12.00 0.81 -7.30
N ASN A 43 12.78 -0.16 -6.81
CA ASN A 43 14.02 -0.57 -7.44
C ASN A 43 13.80 -1.46 -8.66
N VAL A 44 12.78 -2.33 -8.63
CA VAL A 44 12.34 -3.13 -9.78
C VAL A 44 11.91 -2.21 -10.93
N ALA A 45 11.09 -1.20 -10.64
CA ALA A 45 10.56 -0.25 -11.62
C ALA A 45 11.65 0.57 -12.36
N LYS A 46 12.84 0.75 -11.76
CA LYS A 46 13.98 1.44 -12.40
C LYS A 46 14.63 0.65 -13.54
N THR A 47 14.31 -0.63 -13.69
CA THR A 47 14.88 -1.51 -14.73
C THR A 47 13.78 -2.24 -15.50
N PRO A 48 13.05 -1.56 -16.41
CA PRO A 48 11.85 -2.08 -17.05
C PRO A 48 11.99 -3.43 -17.75
N ASP A 49 13.13 -3.67 -18.42
CA ASP A 49 13.40 -4.92 -19.15
C ASP A 49 13.48 -6.13 -18.21
N ILE A 50 14.06 -5.94 -17.03
CA ILE A 50 14.23 -6.98 -16.02
C ILE A 50 12.96 -7.10 -15.16
N ALA A 51 12.25 -5.99 -14.97
CA ALA A 51 11.08 -5.90 -14.13
C ALA A 51 9.94 -6.84 -14.58
N GLN A 52 9.82 -7.11 -15.88
CA GLN A 52 8.75 -7.96 -16.39
C GLN A 52 8.78 -9.38 -15.80
N GLY A 53 9.96 -10.01 -15.74
CA GLY A 53 10.09 -11.35 -15.13
C GLY A 53 9.69 -11.35 -13.65
N PHE A 54 10.02 -10.27 -12.92
CA PHE A 54 9.57 -10.10 -11.54
C PHE A 54 8.06 -9.93 -11.45
N TYR A 55 7.46 -9.11 -12.31
CA TYR A 55 6.02 -8.89 -12.30
C TYR A 55 5.23 -10.16 -12.61
N GLN A 56 5.64 -10.92 -13.63
CA GLN A 56 5.02 -12.19 -13.97
C GLN A 56 5.06 -13.18 -12.81
N GLN A 57 6.18 -13.25 -12.10
CA GLN A 57 6.40 -14.24 -11.06
C GLN A 57 5.78 -13.85 -9.70
N TYR A 58 5.76 -12.56 -9.34
CA TYR A 58 5.50 -12.13 -7.97
C TYR A 58 4.38 -11.09 -7.81
N LEU A 59 4.06 -10.27 -8.83
CA LEU A 59 3.18 -9.11 -8.63
C LEU A 59 1.78 -9.49 -8.18
N LEU A 60 1.17 -10.49 -8.81
CA LEU A 60 -0.19 -10.93 -8.45
C LEU A 60 -0.25 -11.43 -7.00
N ALA A 61 0.72 -12.26 -6.60
CA ALA A 61 0.82 -12.78 -5.23
C ALA A 61 1.05 -11.66 -4.21
N LEU A 62 1.95 -10.71 -4.51
CA LEU A 62 2.21 -9.55 -3.65
C LEU A 62 0.95 -8.68 -3.48
N ILE A 63 0.18 -8.44 -4.54
CA ILE A 63 -1.10 -7.73 -4.44
C ILE A 63 -2.04 -8.46 -3.48
N GLN A 64 -2.20 -9.78 -3.62
CA GLN A 64 -3.06 -10.58 -2.77
C GLN A 64 -2.60 -10.57 -1.32
N ASP A 65 -1.29 -10.72 -1.08
CA ASP A 65 -0.73 -10.75 0.27
C ASP A 65 -0.88 -9.39 0.98
N VAL A 66 -0.63 -8.28 0.28
CA VAL A 66 -0.84 -6.93 0.86
C VAL A 66 -2.32 -6.69 1.13
N PHE A 67 -3.22 -7.12 0.25
CA PHE A 67 -4.66 -7.05 0.49
C PHE A 67 -5.07 -7.84 1.73
N ALA A 68 -4.60 -9.09 1.85
CA ALA A 68 -4.92 -9.97 2.96
C ALA A 68 -4.51 -9.36 4.30
N VAL A 69 -3.28 -8.84 4.39
CA VAL A 69 -2.77 -8.17 5.60
C VAL A 69 -3.56 -6.90 5.91
N MET A 70 -3.89 -6.08 4.90
CA MET A 70 -4.68 -4.86 5.10
C MET A 70 -6.10 -5.15 5.63
N THR A 71 -6.69 -6.28 5.22
CA THR A 71 -8.01 -6.71 5.71
C THR A 71 -7.95 -7.51 7.01
N ASP A 72 -6.76 -7.75 7.58
CA ASP A 72 -6.61 -8.34 8.91
C ASP A 72 -6.81 -7.26 10.00
N ARG A 73 -7.37 -7.68 11.12
CA ARG A 73 -7.61 -6.86 12.31
C ARG A 73 -6.30 -6.52 13.04
N LEU A 74 -5.25 -7.32 12.89
CA LEU A 74 -3.98 -7.16 13.60
C LEU A 74 -3.07 -6.07 13.03
N HIS A 75 -3.22 -5.73 11.74
CA HIS A 75 -2.24 -4.89 11.02
C HIS A 75 -2.71 -3.46 10.73
N LYS A 76 -3.74 -2.96 11.45
CA LYS A 76 -4.32 -1.62 11.24
C LYS A 76 -3.27 -0.49 11.22
N SER A 77 -2.21 -0.62 12.02
CA SER A 77 -1.15 0.39 12.10
C SER A 77 -0.31 0.55 10.82
N GLY A 78 -0.27 -0.47 9.95
CA GLY A 78 0.41 -0.45 8.66
C GLY A 78 -0.41 0.14 7.51
N PHE A 79 -1.66 0.57 7.77
CA PHE A 79 -2.65 0.98 6.76
C PHE A 79 -2.10 1.94 5.70
N LYS A 80 -1.35 2.96 6.13
CA LYS A 80 -0.72 3.93 5.22
C LYS A 80 0.13 3.25 4.16
N MET A 81 0.97 2.30 4.56
CA MET A 81 1.90 1.65 3.63
C MET A 81 1.18 0.59 2.80
N HIS A 82 0.18 -0.11 3.34
CA HIS A 82 -0.69 -0.98 2.54
C HIS A 82 -1.37 -0.20 1.40
N ALA A 83 -1.96 0.96 1.70
CA ALA A 83 -2.59 1.81 0.71
C ALA A 83 -1.59 2.30 -0.35
N THR A 84 -0.40 2.70 0.07
CA THR A 84 0.67 3.15 -0.82
C THR A 84 1.09 2.05 -1.80
N LEU A 85 1.34 0.84 -1.29
CA LEU A 85 1.73 -0.33 -2.08
C LEU A 85 0.63 -0.77 -3.05
N LEU A 86 -0.62 -0.85 -2.59
CA LEU A 86 -1.74 -1.23 -3.45
C LEU A 86 -1.94 -0.20 -4.56
N ARG A 87 -1.95 1.10 -4.25
CA ARG A 87 -2.07 2.14 -5.28
C ARG A 87 -0.95 2.01 -6.32
N GLN A 88 0.30 1.86 -5.87
CA GLN A 88 1.44 1.68 -6.76
C GLN A 88 1.24 0.47 -7.69
N MET A 89 0.93 -0.70 -7.15
CA MET A 89 0.81 -1.94 -7.94
C MET A 89 -0.38 -1.91 -8.91
N PHE A 90 -1.54 -1.40 -8.49
CA PHE A 90 -2.72 -1.28 -9.36
C PHE A 90 -2.49 -0.28 -10.48
N HIS A 91 -1.92 0.88 -10.17
CA HIS A 91 -1.67 1.92 -11.18
C HIS A 91 -0.57 1.48 -12.16
N LEU A 92 0.45 0.75 -11.70
CA LEU A 92 1.47 0.15 -12.55
C LEU A 92 0.83 -0.78 -13.61
N VAL A 93 -0.14 -1.62 -13.21
CA VAL A 93 -0.89 -2.48 -14.13
C VAL A 93 -1.79 -1.65 -15.05
N GLN A 94 -2.56 -0.70 -14.49
CA GLN A 94 -3.49 0.14 -15.24
C GLN A 94 -2.81 1.01 -16.30
N MET A 95 -1.59 1.47 -16.04
CA MET A 95 -0.76 2.25 -16.97
C MET A 95 -0.06 1.38 -18.03
N ASN A 96 -0.34 0.08 -18.09
CA ASN A 96 0.29 -0.89 -19.00
C ASN A 96 1.82 -0.97 -18.84
N GLN A 97 2.34 -0.78 -17.62
CA GLN A 97 3.78 -0.96 -17.34
C GLN A 97 4.14 -2.44 -17.12
N VAL A 98 3.15 -3.30 -16.86
CA VAL A 98 3.29 -4.77 -16.95
C VAL A 98 2.89 -5.20 -18.35
N THR A 99 3.86 -5.61 -19.16
CA THR A 99 3.65 -6.04 -20.55
C THR A 99 3.57 -7.55 -20.70
N VAL A 100 4.06 -8.31 -19.72
CA VAL A 100 3.90 -9.77 -19.63
C VAL A 100 2.56 -10.14 -19.00
N PRO A 101 1.93 -11.26 -19.40
CA PRO A 101 0.63 -11.64 -18.87
C PRO A 101 0.73 -12.02 -17.38
N LEU A 102 -0.16 -11.46 -16.56
CA LEU A 102 -0.35 -11.82 -15.14
C LEU A 102 -1.23 -13.06 -14.94
N PHE A 103 -1.72 -13.63 -16.04
CA PHE A 103 -2.61 -14.77 -16.10
C PHE A 103 -2.00 -15.84 -17.00
N ASP A 104 -2.52 -17.06 -16.92
CA ASP A 104 -2.16 -18.12 -17.86
C ASP A 104 -2.82 -17.85 -19.22
N PRO A 105 -2.07 -17.54 -20.29
CA PRO A 105 -2.64 -17.24 -21.59
C PRO A 105 -3.35 -18.44 -22.22
N ALA A 106 -3.04 -19.67 -21.80
CA ALA A 106 -3.68 -20.88 -22.34
C ALA A 106 -5.16 -21.01 -21.89
N ASN A 107 -5.51 -20.39 -20.76
CA ASN A 107 -6.82 -20.48 -20.14
C ASN A 107 -7.60 -19.16 -20.17
N ALA A 108 -7.04 -18.11 -20.77
CA ALA A 108 -7.63 -16.79 -20.80
C ALA A 108 -8.49 -16.54 -22.06
N PRO A 109 -9.58 -15.73 -21.96
CA PRO A 109 -10.33 -15.29 -23.11
C PRO A 109 -9.48 -14.54 -24.14
N ALA A 110 -9.87 -14.60 -25.42
CA ALA A 110 -9.21 -13.84 -26.48
C ALA A 110 -9.27 -12.32 -26.19
N GLY A 111 -8.11 -11.67 -26.25
CA GLY A 111 -7.99 -10.23 -25.97
C GLY A 111 -7.94 -9.84 -24.49
N GLN A 112 -7.77 -10.81 -23.57
CA GLN A 112 -7.59 -10.51 -22.15
C GLN A 112 -6.39 -9.58 -21.93
N THR A 113 -6.59 -8.53 -21.14
CA THR A 113 -5.55 -7.57 -20.75
C THR A 113 -5.20 -7.73 -19.27
N ASN A 114 -4.01 -7.29 -18.87
CA ASN A 114 -3.62 -7.30 -17.45
C ASN A 114 -4.58 -6.48 -16.57
N PRO A 115 -5.00 -5.26 -16.94
CA PRO A 115 -6.01 -4.52 -16.16
C PRO A 115 -7.35 -5.25 -16.06
N SER A 116 -7.89 -5.78 -17.18
CA SER A 116 -9.17 -6.49 -17.15
C SER A 116 -9.10 -7.76 -16.30
N PHE A 117 -7.99 -8.50 -16.40
CA PHE A 117 -7.75 -9.69 -15.58
C PHE A 117 -7.66 -9.34 -14.10
N LEU A 118 -6.84 -8.35 -13.73
CA LEU A 118 -6.66 -8.00 -12.33
C LEU A 118 -7.96 -7.49 -11.70
N ARG A 119 -8.78 -6.72 -12.43
CA ARG A 119 -10.11 -6.29 -11.99
C ARG A 119 -11.02 -7.47 -11.66
N GLU A 120 -11.11 -8.44 -12.58
CA GLU A 120 -11.92 -9.63 -12.40
C GLU A 120 -11.41 -10.49 -11.24
N HIS A 121 -10.10 -10.73 -11.20
CA HIS A 121 -9.45 -11.54 -10.18
C HIS A 121 -9.68 -10.99 -8.78
N ILE A 122 -9.48 -9.69 -8.58
CA ILE A 122 -9.69 -9.03 -7.28
C ILE A 122 -11.19 -8.99 -6.93
N SER A 123 -12.07 -8.75 -7.90
CA SER A 123 -13.52 -8.81 -7.66
C SER A 123 -13.96 -10.17 -7.17
N ASN A 124 -13.50 -11.24 -7.82
CA ASN A 124 -13.81 -12.62 -7.43
C ASN A 124 -13.24 -12.96 -6.05
N LEU A 125 -11.99 -12.55 -5.77
CA LEU A 125 -11.36 -12.73 -4.46
C LEU A 125 -12.17 -12.07 -3.35
N LEU A 126 -12.63 -10.83 -3.54
CA LEU A 126 -13.40 -10.10 -2.53
C LEU A 126 -14.79 -10.69 -2.32
N ILE A 127 -15.48 -11.12 -3.38
CA ILE A 127 -16.79 -11.78 -3.28
C ILE A 127 -16.67 -13.10 -2.50
N GLN A 128 -15.61 -13.87 -2.74
CA GLN A 128 -15.37 -15.13 -2.04
C GLN A 128 -14.98 -14.91 -0.57
N SER A 129 -14.15 -13.91 -0.31
CA SER A 129 -13.63 -13.63 1.04
C SER A 129 -14.67 -12.94 1.94
N PHE A 130 -15.54 -12.11 1.35
CA PHE A 130 -16.51 -11.29 2.08
C PHE A 130 -17.92 -11.48 1.50
N PRO A 131 -18.59 -12.62 1.78
CA PRO A 131 -19.88 -12.96 1.19
C PRO A 131 -21.03 -12.00 1.55
N ASN A 132 -20.82 -11.12 2.53
CA ASN A 132 -21.78 -10.09 2.91
C ASN A 132 -21.74 -8.86 1.98
N LEU A 133 -20.72 -8.73 1.12
CA LEU A 133 -20.64 -7.65 0.14
C LEU A 133 -21.48 -7.98 -1.09
N THR A 134 -22.24 -7.00 -1.57
CA THR A 134 -22.92 -7.11 -2.86
C THR A 134 -21.92 -6.97 -4.01
N LYS A 135 -22.23 -7.59 -5.16
CA LYS A 135 -21.43 -7.43 -6.39
C LYS A 135 -21.24 -5.96 -6.79
N SER A 136 -22.26 -5.12 -6.54
CA SER A 136 -22.21 -3.68 -6.83
C SER A 136 -21.19 -2.95 -5.93
N GLN A 137 -21.16 -3.27 -4.62
CA GLN A 137 -20.16 -2.72 -3.70
C GLN A 137 -18.75 -3.12 -4.11
N VAL A 138 -18.54 -4.40 -4.44
CA VAL A 138 -17.24 -4.90 -4.89
C VAL A 138 -16.80 -4.22 -6.18
N SER A 139 -17.68 -4.11 -7.19
CA SER A 139 -17.37 -3.44 -8.45
C SER A 139 -16.95 -1.99 -8.24
N LYS A 140 -17.73 -1.21 -7.48
CA LYS A 140 -17.40 0.20 -7.18
C LYS A 140 -16.07 0.34 -6.46
N PHE A 141 -15.80 -0.56 -5.50
CA PHE A 141 -14.53 -0.57 -4.79
C PHE A 141 -13.36 -0.84 -5.74
N VAL A 142 -13.45 -1.91 -6.54
CA VAL A 142 -12.41 -2.27 -7.49
C VAL A 142 -12.22 -1.18 -8.53
N ASP A 143 -13.28 -0.54 -9.03
CA ASP A 143 -13.16 0.58 -9.97
C ASP A 143 -12.31 1.73 -9.42
N GLY A 144 -12.52 2.11 -8.15
CA GLY A 144 -11.71 3.14 -7.49
C GLY A 144 -10.23 2.77 -7.34
N MET A 145 -9.91 1.48 -7.18
CA MET A 145 -8.52 1.01 -7.08
C MET A 145 -7.70 1.24 -8.36
N PHE A 146 -8.37 1.40 -9.50
CA PHE A 146 -7.77 1.60 -10.81
C PHE A 146 -7.93 3.05 -11.33
N ASP A 147 -8.49 3.97 -10.53
CA ASP A 147 -8.62 5.37 -10.93
C ASP A 147 -7.26 6.08 -10.84
N LEU A 148 -6.63 6.27 -12.00
CA LEU A 148 -5.32 6.91 -12.11
C LEU A 148 -5.30 8.36 -11.61
N ASN A 149 -6.46 9.03 -11.55
CA ASN A 149 -6.58 10.41 -11.07
C ASN A 149 -6.68 10.48 -9.55
N MET A 150 -6.91 9.35 -8.88
CA MET A 150 -7.01 9.29 -7.42
C MET A 150 -5.63 9.48 -6.79
N ASP A 151 -5.47 10.59 -6.08
CA ASP A 151 -4.28 10.85 -5.29
C ASP A 151 -4.21 9.93 -4.06
N LEU A 152 -3.03 9.83 -3.45
CA LEU A 152 -2.83 8.91 -2.32
C LEU A 152 -3.76 9.21 -1.13
N PRO A 153 -4.00 10.49 -0.73
CA PRO A 153 -5.00 10.81 0.30
C PRO A 153 -6.39 10.27 -0.03
N SER A 154 -6.92 10.52 -1.23
CA SER A 154 -8.25 10.04 -1.62
C SER A 154 -8.30 8.52 -1.71
N PHE A 155 -7.22 7.89 -2.17
CA PHE A 155 -7.10 6.43 -2.23
C PHE A 155 -7.13 5.78 -0.85
N LYS A 156 -6.47 6.40 0.14
CA LYS A 156 -6.56 5.96 1.54
C LYS A 156 -8.00 6.08 2.06
N THR A 157 -8.69 7.18 1.76
CA THR A 157 -10.10 7.33 2.15
C THR A 157 -10.96 6.25 1.52
N HIS A 158 -10.80 5.99 0.22
CA HIS A 158 -11.51 4.94 -0.51
C HIS A 158 -11.29 3.54 0.11
N LEU A 159 -10.04 3.20 0.43
CA LEU A 159 -9.71 1.95 1.13
C LEU A 159 -10.31 1.88 2.53
N ARG A 160 -10.26 2.99 3.28
CA ARG A 160 -10.79 3.04 4.65
C ARG A 160 -12.30 2.87 4.68
N ASP A 161 -13.01 3.53 3.78
CA ASP A 161 -14.46 3.43 3.65
C ASP A 161 -14.87 2.00 3.28
N PHE A 162 -14.08 1.31 2.45
CA PHE A 162 -14.27 -0.10 2.16
C PHE A 162 -14.05 -0.97 3.40
N LEU A 163 -12.96 -0.78 4.14
CA LEU A 163 -12.69 -1.54 5.37
C LEU A 163 -13.83 -1.37 6.37
N ILE A 164 -14.32 -0.15 6.60
CA ILE A 164 -15.43 0.12 7.54
C ILE A 164 -16.74 -0.58 7.11
N GLN A 165 -16.97 -0.76 5.80
CA GLN A 165 -18.12 -1.52 5.30
C GLN A 165 -18.00 -3.03 5.59
N LEU A 166 -16.80 -3.54 5.83
CA LEU A 166 -16.63 -4.92 6.26
C LEU A 166 -17.17 -5.05 7.68
N LYS A 167 -18.11 -5.99 7.87
CA LYS A 167 -18.74 -6.25 9.18
C LYS A 167 -17.70 -6.39 10.31
N GLU A 168 -16.58 -7.01 9.99
CA GLU A 168 -15.46 -7.25 10.89
C GLU A 168 -14.80 -5.98 11.45
N PHE A 169 -14.84 -4.88 10.71
CA PHE A 169 -14.29 -3.59 11.13
C PHE A 169 -15.38 -2.64 11.62
N SER A 170 -16.64 -2.88 11.27
CA SER A 170 -17.77 -2.00 11.63
C SER A 170 -18.00 -1.86 13.15
N THR A 171 -17.55 -2.82 13.96
CA THR A 171 -17.75 -2.85 15.42
C THR A 171 -16.46 -2.69 16.21
N GLU A 172 -15.33 -2.43 15.56
CA GLU A 172 -14.02 -2.39 16.21
C GLU A 172 -13.48 -0.97 16.38
N ASP A 173 -12.49 -0.82 17.28
CA ASP A 173 -11.68 0.38 17.30
C ASP A 173 -10.84 0.45 16.01
N ASN A 174 -11.09 1.50 15.25
CA ASN A 174 -10.46 1.78 13.97
C ASN A 174 -9.47 2.96 14.05
N SER A 175 -9.12 3.43 15.26
CA SER A 175 -8.15 4.49 15.51
C SER A 175 -6.83 4.29 14.73
N GLY A 176 -6.35 3.04 14.63
CA GLY A 176 -5.15 2.68 13.88
C GLY A 176 -5.18 3.04 12.39
N LEU A 177 -6.36 3.12 11.75
CA LEU A 177 -6.51 3.51 10.34
C LEU A 177 -6.33 5.03 10.10
N PHE A 178 -6.28 5.82 11.17
CA PHE A 178 -6.17 7.28 11.14
C PHE A 178 -4.84 7.80 11.70
N GLY A 179 -3.88 6.90 12.00
CA GLY A 179 -2.62 7.28 12.66
C GLY A 179 -1.84 8.37 11.92
N GLU A 180 -1.80 8.32 10.59
CA GLU A 180 -1.11 9.36 9.80
C GLU A 180 -1.79 10.74 9.90
N GLU A 181 -3.12 10.79 9.92
CA GLU A 181 -3.86 12.05 10.04
C GLU A 181 -3.66 12.64 11.44
N GLN A 182 -3.60 11.79 12.47
CA GLN A 182 -3.27 12.19 13.84
C GLN A 182 -1.84 12.75 13.94
N ASP A 183 -0.85 12.06 13.38
CA ASP A 183 0.55 12.52 13.36
C ASP A 183 0.72 13.84 12.59
N ALA A 184 0.00 14.00 11.46
CA ALA A 184 0.01 15.22 10.68
C ALA A 184 -0.60 16.41 11.46
N GLN A 185 -1.75 16.20 12.11
CA GLN A 185 -2.37 17.21 12.95
C GLN A 185 -1.47 17.59 14.13
N GLN A 186 -0.84 16.61 14.77
CA GLN A 186 0.06 16.87 15.91
C GLN A 186 1.30 17.66 15.48
N ARG A 187 1.90 17.33 14.33
CA ARG A 187 3.01 18.12 13.76
C ARG A 187 2.59 19.56 13.46
N GLN A 188 1.45 19.77 12.81
CA GLN A 188 0.94 21.12 12.51
C GLN A 188 0.68 21.93 13.78
N GLN A 189 0.14 21.30 14.84
CA GLN A 189 -0.07 21.97 16.12
C GLN A 189 1.25 22.34 16.80
N LEU A 190 2.26 21.46 16.75
CA LEU A 190 3.59 21.74 17.29
C LEU A 190 4.27 22.87 16.53
N GLU A 191 4.22 22.87 15.20
CA GLU A 191 4.75 23.93 14.34
C GLU A 191 4.06 25.27 14.61
N ALA A 192 2.73 25.29 14.72
CA ALA A 192 1.97 26.50 15.05
C ALA A 192 2.28 27.04 16.45
N GLN A 193 2.44 26.15 17.44
CA GLN A 193 2.86 26.54 18.79
C GLN A 193 4.29 27.09 18.80
N GLN A 194 5.21 26.48 18.07
CA GLN A 194 6.59 26.96 17.94
C GLN A 194 6.61 28.35 17.28
N ALA A 195 5.90 28.53 16.16
CA ALA A 195 5.80 29.81 15.47
C ALA A 195 5.18 30.91 16.35
N TYR A 196 4.16 30.58 17.16
CA TYR A 196 3.59 31.51 18.12
C TYR A 196 4.59 31.89 19.23
N ARG A 197 5.30 30.90 19.80
CA ARG A 197 6.29 31.12 20.85
C ARG A 197 7.48 31.94 20.37
N SER A 198 7.90 31.80 19.10
CA SER A 198 8.96 32.60 18.50
C SER A 198 8.53 34.03 18.16
N ALA A 199 7.24 34.25 17.86
CA ALA A 199 6.71 35.57 17.51
C ALA A 199 6.48 36.49 18.72
N VAL A 200 6.41 35.94 19.95
CA VAL A 200 6.18 36.71 21.18
C VAL A 200 7.48 36.75 22.01
N PRO A 201 8.13 37.93 22.12
CA PRO A 201 9.32 38.09 22.95
C PRO A 201 9.09 37.62 24.39
N GLY A 202 9.97 36.75 24.90
CA GLY A 202 9.91 36.21 26.27
C GLY A 202 9.21 34.86 26.45
N LEU A 203 8.58 34.28 25.41
CA LEU A 203 7.98 32.93 25.47
C LEU A 203 8.94 31.79 25.07
N MET A 204 10.06 32.09 24.41
CA MET A 204 11.17 31.15 24.22
C MET A 204 12.20 31.28 25.34
N LYS A 205 12.70 30.14 25.85
CA LYS A 205 13.81 30.17 26.80
C LYS A 205 15.08 30.62 26.07
N PRO A 206 16.00 31.35 26.71
CA PRO A 206 17.26 31.77 26.08
C PRO A 206 18.10 30.63 25.50
N SER A 207 18.01 29.41 26.06
CA SER A 207 18.69 28.21 25.56
C SER A 207 18.05 27.61 24.30
N GLU A 208 16.84 28.04 23.93
CA GLU A 208 16.07 27.58 22.77
C GLU A 208 16.16 28.57 21.59
N ILE A 209 16.75 29.75 21.80
CA ILE A 209 17.04 30.72 20.76
C ILE A 209 18.35 30.28 20.10
N ILE A 210 18.24 29.65 18.93
CA ILE A 210 19.40 29.44 18.06
C ILE A 210 19.62 30.81 17.38
N ASP A 211 20.66 31.53 17.79
CA ASP A 211 21.10 32.73 17.08
C ASP A 211 21.58 32.30 15.69
N ASP A 212 20.73 32.47 14.67
CA ASP A 212 21.08 32.32 13.26
C ASP A 212 21.81 33.57 12.70
N ASP A 213 22.17 34.54 13.56
CA ASP A 213 22.84 35.80 13.20
C ASP A 213 24.29 35.90 13.73
N LEU A 214 25.17 34.96 13.31
CA LEU A 214 26.63 35.13 13.32
C LEU A 214 27.28 34.71 12.00
#